data_AF-A0A8R1DRT9-F1
#
_entry.id   AF-A0A8R1DRT9-F1
#
_cell.length_a   1.000
_cell.length_b   1.000
_cell.length_c   1.000
_cell.angle_alpha   90.00
_cell.angle_beta   90.00
_cell.angle_gamma   90.00
#
_symmetry.space_group_name_H-M   'P 1'
#
loop_
_entity.id
_entity.type
_entity.pdbx_description
1 polymer ?
#
loop_
_entity_poly.entity_id
_entity_poly.type
_entity_poly.pdbx_seq_one_letter_code
_entity_poly.pdbx_strand_id
1 'polypeptide(L)'
;MSHERTIQFFVENELAISREVCKATEQKMRYLYNLVSSLDTDSLPWSLVERIGIEFEEHVAIFDIVFNENDLYELKRITACMHIYCCFLATTCVFFVVLHFLGVRRCLNI
;
A
#
# COMPACT_ATOMS: atom_id res chain seq x y z
N MET A 1 -4.47 36.01 -22.16
CA MET A 1 -3.72 35.22 -21.16
C MET A 1 -2.80 34.28 -21.91
N SER A 2 -1.52 34.17 -21.54
CA SER A 2 -0.58 33.27 -22.25
C SER A 2 -0.85 31.81 -21.89
N HIS A 3 -0.88 30.93 -22.89
CA HIS A 3 -1.10 29.48 -22.72
C HIS A 3 -0.14 28.83 -21.71
N GLU A 4 1.06 29.39 -21.58
CA GLU A 4 2.13 28.93 -20.71
C GLU A 4 1.76 29.02 -19.21
N ARG A 5 1.11 30.11 -18.77
CA ARG A 5 0.63 30.24 -17.38
C ARG A 5 -0.46 29.24 -17.05
N THR A 6 -1.30 28.90 -18.03
CA THR A 6 -2.38 27.93 -17.85
C THR A 6 -1.82 26.52 -17.68
N ILE A 7 -0.83 26.12 -18.47
CA ILE A 7 -0.20 24.80 -18.39
C ILE A 7 0.56 24.63 -17.06
N GLN A 8 1.32 25.65 -16.66
CA GLN A 8 2.07 25.62 -15.42
C GLN A 8 1.16 25.46 -14.20
N PHE A 9 0.03 26.18 -14.16
CA PHE A 9 -0.99 26.03 -13.13
C PHE A 9 -1.58 24.60 -13.10
N PHE A 10 -1.84 23.98 -14.26
CA PHE A 10 -2.32 22.60 -14.32
C PHE A 10 -1.31 21.61 -13.73
N VAL A 11 -0.02 21.76 -14.07
CA VAL A 11 1.04 20.87 -13.57
C VAL A 11 1.21 21.01 -12.06
N GLU A 12 1.21 22.23 -11.53
CA GLU A 12 1.32 22.48 -10.09
C GLU A 12 0.13 21.90 -9.31
N ASN A 13 -1.09 22.05 -9.84
CA ASN A 13 -2.28 21.49 -9.23
C ASN A 13 -2.29 19.95 -9.27
N GLU A 14 -1.90 19.37 -10.41
CA GLU A 14 -1.82 17.91 -10.57
C GLU A 14 -0.74 17.29 -9.65
N LEU A 15 0.39 17.97 -9.47
CA LEU A 15 1.41 17.59 -8.48
C LEU A 15 0.86 17.63 -7.05
N ALA A 16 0.15 18.69 -6.68
CA ALA A 16 -0.45 18.82 -5.35
C ALA A 16 -1.45 17.68 -5.07
N ILE A 17 -2.36 17.41 -6.01
CA ILE A 17 -3.33 16.31 -5.90
C ILE A 17 -2.60 14.96 -5.81
N SER A 18 -1.61 14.74 -6.67
CA SER A 18 -0.86 13.47 -6.68
C SER A 18 -0.11 13.24 -5.37
N ARG A 19 0.38 14.29 -4.71
CA ARG A 19 1.05 14.19 -3.39
C ARG A 19 0.07 13.77 -2.31
N GLU A 20 -1.12 14.38 -2.27
CA GLU A 20 -2.14 14.01 -1.30
C GLU A 20 -2.61 12.56 -1.49
N VAL A 21 -2.81 12.12 -2.73
CA VAL A 21 -3.17 10.72 -3.04
C VAL A 21 -2.04 9.75 -2.66
N CYS A 22 -0.79 10.09 -2.97
CA CYS A 22 0.37 9.30 -2.61
C CYS A 22 0.46 9.10 -1.09
N LYS A 23 0.33 10.19 -0.33
CA LYS A 23 0.31 10.18 1.14
C LYS A 23 -0.84 9.37 1.71
N ALA A 24 -2.05 9.52 1.17
CA ALA A 24 -3.21 8.73 1.61
C ALA A 24 -3.02 7.23 1.32
N THR A 25 -2.37 6.90 0.20
CA THR A 25 -2.07 5.51 -0.18
C THR A 25 -1.02 4.90 0.75
N GLU A 26 0.02 5.67 1.11
CA GLU A 26 1.03 5.27 2.08
C GLU A 26 0.41 4.99 3.46
N GLN A 27 -0.48 5.87 3.93
CA GLN A 27 -1.20 5.67 5.20
C GLN A 27 -2.05 4.39 5.18
N LYS A 28 -2.73 4.14 4.05
CA LYS A 28 -3.51 2.90 3.85
C LYS A 28 -2.61 1.67 3.86
N MET A 29 -1.44 1.74 3.24
CA MET A 29 -0.46 0.67 3.23
C MET A 29 0.00 0.33 4.65
N ARG A 30 0.40 1.33 5.44
CA ARG A 30 0.80 1.13 6.85
C ARG A 30 -0.32 0.50 7.67
N TYR A 31 -1.55 0.99 7.52
CA TYR A 31 -2.70 0.43 8.21
C TYR A 31 -2.90 -1.06 7.89
N LEU A 32 -2.86 -1.42 6.59
CA LEU A 32 -3.03 -2.81 6.17
C LEU A 32 -1.87 -3.71 6.61
N TYR A 33 -0.64 -3.22 6.55
CA TYR A 33 0.53 -3.94 7.03
C TYR A 33 0.40 -4.23 8.53
N ASN A 34 0.07 -3.23 9.34
CA ASN A 34 -0.13 -3.41 10.78
C ASN A 34 -1.25 -4.40 11.08
N LEU A 35 -2.33 -4.41 10.28
CA LEU A 35 -3.40 -5.38 10.40
C LEU A 35 -2.90 -6.80 10.11
N VAL A 36 -2.19 -7.01 9.00
CA VAL A 36 -1.59 -8.32 8.65
C VAL A 36 -0.62 -8.78 9.74
N SER A 37 0.26 -7.91 10.21
CA SER A 37 1.25 -8.21 11.24
C SER A 37 0.64 -8.51 12.62
N SER A 38 -0.61 -8.09 12.85
CA SER A 38 -1.37 -8.41 14.06
C SER A 38 -2.13 -9.74 13.98
N LEU A 39 -2.23 -10.34 12.79
CA LEU A 39 -2.82 -11.67 12.64
C LEU A 39 -1.91 -12.70 13.32
N ASP A 40 -2.49 -13.81 13.77
CA ASP A 40 -1.73 -14.91 14.36
C ASP A 40 -0.75 -15.51 13.33
N THR A 41 0.49 -15.03 13.36
CA THR A 41 1.52 -15.32 12.35
C THR A 41 1.99 -16.76 12.37
N ASP A 42 1.68 -17.53 13.41
CA ASP A 42 2.01 -18.97 13.49
C ASP A 42 1.31 -19.78 12.39
N SER A 43 0.24 -19.24 11.81
CA SER A 43 -0.49 -19.85 10.68
C SER A 43 0.01 -19.42 9.30
N LEU A 44 0.96 -18.48 9.20
CA LEU A 44 1.54 -18.04 7.93
C LEU A 44 2.92 -18.67 7.71
N PRO A 45 3.27 -19.06 6.47
CA PRO A 45 4.63 -19.44 6.15
C PRO A 45 5.59 -18.29 6.51
N TRP A 46 6.64 -18.58 7.28
CA TRP A 46 7.60 -17.56 7.72
C TRP A 46 8.21 -16.75 6.57
N SER A 47 8.49 -17.41 5.44
CA SER A 47 8.99 -16.75 4.22
C SER A 47 8.02 -15.73 3.62
N LEU A 48 6.71 -15.91 3.81
CA LEU A 48 5.70 -14.94 3.40
C LEU A 48 5.69 -13.73 4.33
N VAL A 49 5.77 -13.96 5.64
CA VAL A 49 5.83 -12.89 6.66
C VAL A 49 7.08 -12.04 6.47
N GLU A 50 8.24 -12.67 6.31
CA GLU A 50 9.52 -12.00 6.04
C GLU A 50 9.44 -11.16 4.76
N ARG A 51 8.94 -11.74 3.67
CA ARG A 51 8.80 -11.03 2.40
C ARG A 51 7.83 -9.85 2.48
N ILE A 52 6.72 -9.99 3.20
CA ILE A 52 5.80 -8.88 3.47
C ILE A 52 6.54 -7.75 4.19
N GLY A 53 7.32 -8.06 5.22
CA GLY A 53 8.14 -7.07 5.93
C GLY A 53 9.14 -6.34 5.03
N ILE A 54 9.91 -7.08 4.23
CA ILE A 54 10.91 -6.50 3.32
C ILE A 54 10.25 -5.56 2.30
N GLU A 55 9.21 -6.04 1.60
CA GLU A 55 8.53 -5.21 0.59
C GLU A 55 7.89 -3.96 1.22
N PHE A 56 7.38 -4.04 2.46
CA PHE A 56 6.85 -2.87 3.16
C PHE A 56 7.93 -1.81 3.42
N GLU A 57 9.07 -2.20 3.98
CA GLU A 57 10.20 -1.30 4.26
C GLU A 57 10.74 -0.66 2.97
N GLU A 58 10.82 -1.43 1.88
CA GLU A 58 11.21 -0.91 0.57
C GLU A 58 10.24 0.17 0.05
N HIS A 59 8.93 -0.06 0.12
CA HIS A 59 7.95 0.93 -0.32
C HIS A 59 7.98 2.20 0.55
N VAL A 60 8.16 2.06 1.86
CA VAL A 60 8.32 3.20 2.79
C VAL A 60 9.57 4.01 2.43
N ALA A 61 10.71 3.35 2.23
CA ALA A 61 11.96 4.02 1.88
C ALA A 61 11.85 4.77 0.54
N ILE A 62 11.24 4.16 -0.48
CA ILE A 62 11.05 4.82 -1.78
C ILE A 62 10.08 5.99 -1.65
N PHE A 63 9.00 5.85 -0.86
CA PHE A 63 8.08 6.96 -0.59
C PHE A 63 8.81 8.17 0.01
N ASP A 64 9.65 7.96 1.04
CA ASP A 64 10.38 9.06 1.70
C ASP A 64 11.31 9.82 0.74
N ILE A 65 11.89 9.12 -0.24
CA ILE A 65 12.72 9.71 -1.30
C ILE A 65 11.85 10.51 -2.28
N VAL A 66 10.83 9.87 -2.86
CA VAL A 66 10.06 10.41 -3.99
C VAL A 66 9.05 11.48 -3.57
N PHE A 67 8.52 11.43 -2.35
CA PHE A 67 7.45 12.33 -1.91
C PHE A 67 7.84 13.82 -1.97
N ASN A 68 9.11 14.12 -1.76
CA ASN A 68 9.63 15.49 -1.81
C ASN A 68 10.05 15.92 -3.22
N GLU A 69 10.14 15.00 -4.18
CA GLU A 69 10.52 15.30 -5.55
C GLU A 69 9.36 16.01 -6.30
N ASN A 70 9.72 16.93 -7.19
CA ASN A 70 8.76 17.61 -8.08
C ASN A 70 8.58 16.85 -9.40
N ASP A 71 8.72 15.52 -9.36
CA ASP A 71 8.50 14.65 -10.50
C ASP A 71 7.13 13.97 -10.39
N LEU A 72 6.20 14.43 -11.24
CA LEU A 72 4.84 13.91 -11.27
C LEU A 72 4.77 12.44 -11.69
N TYR A 73 5.66 12.02 -12.59
CA TYR A 73 5.66 10.66 -13.11
C TYR A 73 6.11 9.68 -12.02
N GLU A 74 7.21 10.00 -11.34
CA GLU A 74 7.73 9.19 -10.23
C GLU A 74 6.71 9.08 -9.09
N LEU A 75 6.08 10.20 -8.72
CA LEU A 75 5.06 10.23 -7.68
C LEU A 75 3.85 9.35 -8.02
N LYS A 76 3.37 9.37 -9.28
CA LYS A 76 2.29 8.50 -9.74
C LYS A 76 2.71 7.04 -9.80
N ARG A 77 3.95 6.76 -10.22
CA ARG A 77 4.50 5.41 -10.28
C ARG A 77 4.55 4.77 -8.90
N ILE A 78 5.13 5.45 -7.91
CA ILE A 78 5.22 4.92 -6.55
C ILE A 78 3.83 4.76 -5.91
N THR A 79 2.91 5.71 -6.17
CA THR A 79 1.51 5.59 -5.73
C THR A 79 0.85 4.32 -6.27
N ALA A 80 1.05 4.01 -7.55
CA ALA A 80 0.52 2.79 -8.15
C ALA A 80 1.14 1.52 -7.54
N CYS A 81 2.46 1.51 -7.32
CA CYS A 81 3.15 0.39 -6.65
C CYS A 81 2.60 0.15 -5.24
N MET A 82 2.51 1.19 -4.41
CA MET A 82 1.92 1.08 -3.07
C MET A 82 0.47 0.63 -3.11
N HIS A 83 -0.31 1.05 -4.11
CA HIS A 83 -1.69 0.61 -4.27
C HIS A 83 -1.80 -0.89 -4.59
N ILE A 84 -0.95 -1.40 -5.48
CA ILE A 84 -0.89 -2.83 -5.79
C ILE A 84 -0.52 -3.62 -4.53
N TYR A 85 0.47 -3.15 -3.78
CA TYR A 85 0.88 -3.79 -2.53
C TYR A 85 -0.22 -3.74 -1.46
N CYS A 86 -0.99 -2.64 -1.35
CA CYS A 86 -2.18 -2.58 -0.51
C CYS A 86 -3.21 -3.65 -0.90
N CYS A 87 -3.47 -3.84 -2.20
CA CYS A 87 -4.41 -4.86 -2.67
C CYS A 87 -3.93 -6.27 -2.31
N PHE A 88 -2.62 -6.52 -2.40
CA PHE A 88 -2.02 -7.77 -1.95
C PHE A 88 -2.21 -7.99 -0.44
N LEU A 89 -1.87 -7.01 0.41
CA LEU A 89 -2.08 -7.10 1.86
C LEU A 89 -3.54 -7.33 2.24
N ALA A 90 -4.46 -6.60 1.61
CA ALA A 90 -5.90 -6.76 1.85
C ALA A 90 -6.38 -8.17 1.48
N THR A 91 -5.88 -8.72 0.38
CA THR A 91 -6.20 -10.09 -0.04
C THR A 91 -5.67 -11.12 0.96
N THR A 92 -4.44 -10.92 1.47
CA THR A 92 -3.86 -11.76 2.53
C THR A 92 -4.72 -11.73 3.80
N CYS A 93 -5.16 -10.54 4.25
CA CYS A 93 -6.08 -10.41 5.38
C CYS A 93 -7.39 -11.18 5.16
N VAL A 94 -8.05 -10.98 4.01
CA VAL A 94 -9.33 -11.64 3.71
C VAL A 94 -9.15 -13.14 3.64
N PHE A 95 -8.11 -13.63 2.97
CA PHE A 95 -7.81 -15.05 2.89
C PHE A 95 -7.63 -15.67 4.27
N PHE A 96 -6.93 -14.99 5.17
CA PHE A 96 -6.71 -15.46 6.53
C PHE A 96 -7.99 -15.51 7.36
N VAL A 97 -8.79 -14.44 7.30
CA VAL A 97 -10.11 -14.41 7.94
C VAL A 97 -10.97 -15.55 7.42
N VAL A 98 -11.05 -15.73 6.11
CA VAL A 98 -11.85 -16.80 5.49
C VAL A 98 -11.34 -18.19 5.90
N LEU A 99 -10.04 -18.44 5.89
CA LEU A 99 -9.46 -19.70 6.35
C LEU A 99 -9.73 -19.96 7.83
N HIS A 100 -9.63 -18.96 8.69
CA HIS A 100 -9.91 -19.11 10.11
C HIS A 100 -11.40 -19.42 10.34
N PHE A 101 -12.32 -18.69 9.72
CA PHE A 101 -13.76 -18.93 9.86
C PHE A 101 -14.24 -20.25 9.22
N LEU A 102 -13.68 -20.64 8.07
CA LEU A 102 -14.02 -21.91 7.40
C LEU A 102 -13.30 -23.12 8.02
N GLY A 103 -12.08 -22.94 8.51
CA GLY A 103 -11.27 -23.96 9.19
C GLY A 103 -11.82 -24.30 10.58
N VAL A 104 -12.23 -23.30 11.37
CA VAL A 104 -12.91 -23.51 12.66
C VAL A 104 -14.23 -24.28 12.48
N ARG A 105 -14.95 -24.09 11.36
CA ARG A 105 -16.16 -24.87 11.04
C ARG A 105 -15.89 -26.36 10.77
N ARG A 106 -14.67 -26.76 10.35
CA ARG A 106 -14.31 -28.17 10.20
C ARG A 106 -13.85 -28.81 11.51
N CYS A 107 -13.35 -28.04 12.48
CA CYS A 107 -12.92 -28.56 13.78
C CYS A 107 -14.06 -28.66 14.82
N LEU A 108 -15.21 -28.02 14.59
CA LEU A 108 -16.41 -28.10 15.46
C LEU A 108 -17.50 -29.06 14.95
N ASN A 109 -17.18 -29.93 13.98
CA ASN A 109 -18.06 -30.99 13.47
C ASN A 109 -17.53 -32.37 13.88
N ILE A 110 -17.22 -32.54 15.16
CA ILE A 110 -17.04 -33.83 15.85
C ILE A 110 -17.87 -33.79 17.13
#